data_AF-A0A0D7WG21-F1
#
_entry.id   AF-A0A0D7WG21-F1
#
_cell.length_a   1.000
_cell.length_b   1.000
_cell.length_c   1.000
_cell.angle_alpha   90.00
_cell.angle_beta   90.00
_cell.angle_gamma   90.00
#
_symmetry.space_group_name_H-M   'P 1'
#
loop_
_entity.id
_entity.type
_entity.pdbx_description
1 polymer ?
#
loop_
_entity_poly.entity_id
_entity_poly.type
_entity_poly.pdbx_seq_one_letter_code
_entity_poly.pdbx_strand_id
1 'polypeptide(L)'
;MVKKAIALVFVLFIVTSCWKNKSPEDLIRLKDQFKSQVSKFENKKDNANKNVTKGLSSLGALKSALEDAKNEDKEFAKVYGDWEKVNKRVNNLNKEYEDLKAKASNLFAAMEKQTNSLSDDASKNTLLKAISKAKTKYNGTLANTSKAIDKLRLLHNDAVEVVKALEVAAALNSFDSINGQMKSIEDRVDGIMDELNVAVVESKNLYEKKITELAEN
;
A
#
# COMPACT_ATOMS: atom_id res chain seq x y z
N MET A 1 -12.87 -19.75 -71.73
CA MET A 1 -11.69 -19.46 -70.88
C MET A 1 -12.08 -18.58 -69.68
N VAL A 2 -12.95 -19.06 -68.78
CA VAL A 2 -13.43 -18.25 -67.63
C VAL A 2 -13.37 -19.02 -66.30
N LYS A 3 -13.06 -20.32 -66.32
CA LYS A 3 -13.03 -21.14 -65.09
C LYS A 3 -11.69 -21.16 -64.35
N LYS A 4 -10.61 -20.62 -64.94
CA LYS A 4 -9.27 -20.57 -64.30
C LYS A 4 -8.95 -19.23 -63.62
N ALA A 5 -9.74 -18.19 -63.86
CA ALA A 5 -9.51 -16.87 -63.26
C ALA A 5 -10.09 -16.73 -61.84
N ILE A 6 -11.01 -17.62 -61.44
CA ILE A 6 -11.71 -17.53 -60.14
C ILE A 6 -10.83 -18.06 -58.98
N ALA A 7 -9.84 -18.90 -59.28
CA ALA A 7 -8.95 -19.46 -58.25
C ALA A 7 -7.88 -18.47 -57.75
N LEU A 8 -7.60 -17.38 -58.48
CA LEU A 8 -6.51 -16.46 -58.16
C LEU A 8 -6.95 -15.27 -57.29
N VAL A 9 -8.26 -15.04 -57.15
CA VAL A 9 -8.81 -13.96 -56.32
C VAL A 9 -9.00 -14.39 -54.86
N PHE A 10 -9.12 -15.69 -54.58
CA PHE A 10 -9.32 -16.21 -53.22
C PHE A 10 -8.04 -16.31 -52.38
N VAL A 11 -6.86 -16.30 -53.00
CA VAL A 11 -5.58 -16.38 -52.28
C VAL A 11 -5.10 -15.01 -51.76
N LEU A 12 -5.62 -13.91 -52.32
CA LEU A 12 -5.27 -12.54 -51.88
C LEU A 12 -6.07 -12.04 -50.67
N PHE A 13 -7.09 -12.76 -50.21
CA PHE A 13 -7.93 -12.34 -49.08
C PHE A 13 -7.53 -12.94 -47.72
N ILE A 14 -6.49 -13.78 -47.66
CA ILE A 14 -6.08 -14.46 -46.41
C ILE A 14 -5.00 -13.67 -45.64
N VAL A 15 -4.46 -12.58 -46.21
CA VAL A 15 -3.33 -11.84 -45.60
C VAL A 15 -3.70 -10.61 -44.77
N THR A 16 -4.98 -10.25 -44.64
CA THR A 16 -5.40 -9.07 -43.83
C THR A 16 -5.74 -9.40 -42.37
N SER A 17 -5.66 -10.67 -41.96
CA SER A 17 -5.99 -11.06 -40.58
C SER A 17 -4.79 -11.05 -39.61
N CYS A 18 -3.58 -10.71 -40.06
CA CYS A 18 -2.41 -10.54 -39.17
C CYS A 18 -2.40 -9.22 -38.38
N TRP A 19 -3.46 -8.42 -38.42
CA TRP A 19 -3.56 -7.14 -37.69
C TRP A 19 -4.65 -7.16 -36.60
N LYS A 20 -5.08 -8.36 -36.15
CA LYS A 20 -5.64 -8.53 -34.80
C LYS A 20 -4.50 -8.61 -33.76
N ASN A 21 -3.54 -7.69 -33.84
CA ASN A 21 -2.69 -7.41 -32.70
C ASN A 21 -3.62 -6.80 -31.65
N LYS A 22 -3.88 -7.57 -30.59
CA LYS A 22 -4.59 -7.13 -29.39
C LYS A 22 -4.03 -5.75 -29.02
N SER A 23 -4.92 -4.76 -29.01
CA SER A 23 -4.62 -3.35 -28.86
C SER A 23 -3.70 -3.05 -27.65
N PRO A 24 -2.89 -1.98 -27.70
CA PRO A 24 -2.16 -1.43 -26.54
C PRO A 24 -3.04 -1.08 -25.30
N GLU A 25 -4.36 -1.25 -25.39
CA GLU A 25 -5.37 -1.00 -24.36
C GLU A 25 -5.11 -1.66 -23.01
N ASP A 26 -4.41 -2.80 -22.95
CA ASP A 26 -4.14 -3.45 -21.67
C ASP A 26 -3.22 -2.62 -20.77
N LEU A 27 -2.23 -1.92 -21.33
CA LEU A 27 -1.25 -1.20 -20.50
C LEU A 27 -1.83 0.07 -19.90
N ILE A 28 -2.60 0.83 -20.68
CA ILE A 28 -3.29 2.05 -20.20
C ILE A 28 -4.30 1.67 -19.12
N ARG A 29 -5.13 0.64 -19.37
CA ARG A 29 -6.10 0.15 -18.39
C ARG A 29 -5.44 -0.32 -17.10
N LEU A 30 -4.33 -1.06 -17.17
CA LEU A 30 -3.58 -1.51 -15.99
C LEU A 30 -2.96 -0.34 -15.23
N LYS A 31 -2.46 0.68 -15.94
CA LYS A 31 -1.96 1.92 -15.34
C LYS A 31 -3.06 2.64 -14.55
N ASP A 32 -4.27 2.75 -15.12
CA ASP A 32 -5.42 3.37 -14.44
C ASP A 32 -5.90 2.55 -13.24
N GLN A 33 -5.92 1.23 -13.36
CA GLN A 33 -6.24 0.33 -12.24
C GLN A 33 -5.24 0.43 -11.09
N PHE A 34 -3.95 0.57 -11.42
CA PHE A 34 -2.89 0.81 -10.46
C PHE A 34 -3.04 2.18 -9.80
N LYS A 35 -3.24 3.26 -10.57
CA LYS A 35 -3.50 4.61 -10.05
C LYS A 35 -4.68 4.63 -9.07
N SER A 36 -5.80 4.01 -9.45
CA SER A 36 -6.97 3.88 -8.57
C SER A 36 -6.63 3.15 -7.27
N GLN A 37 -5.77 2.11 -7.33
CA GLN A 37 -5.33 1.40 -6.14
C GLN A 37 -4.46 2.24 -5.23
N VAL A 38 -3.55 3.04 -5.80
CA VAL A 38 -2.72 3.97 -5.03
C VAL A 38 -3.59 4.94 -4.24
N SER A 39 -4.64 5.51 -4.86
CA SER A 39 -5.58 6.37 -4.15
C SER A 39 -6.36 5.65 -3.04
N LYS A 40 -6.74 4.38 -3.24
CA LYS A 40 -7.38 3.58 -2.18
C LYS A 40 -6.45 3.32 -1.01
N PHE A 41 -5.21 2.93 -1.30
CA PHE A 41 -4.17 2.70 -0.30
C PHE A 41 -3.88 3.98 0.50
N GLU A 42 -3.69 5.12 -0.18
CA GLU A 42 -3.50 6.43 0.44
C GLU A 42 -4.65 6.78 1.40
N ASN A 43 -5.90 6.63 0.95
CA ASN A 43 -7.06 6.86 1.79
C ASN A 43 -7.14 5.93 3.01
N LYS A 44 -6.75 4.65 2.86
CA LYS A 44 -6.72 3.73 4.02
C LYS A 44 -5.58 4.05 4.97
N LYS A 45 -4.41 4.45 4.46
CA LYS A 45 -3.28 4.92 5.25
C LYS A 45 -3.69 6.13 6.10
N ASP A 46 -4.32 7.13 5.50
CA ASP A 46 -4.77 8.33 6.22
C ASP A 46 -5.80 8.00 7.30
N ASN A 47 -6.73 7.09 7.00
CA ASN A 47 -7.69 6.61 7.99
C ASN A 47 -7.04 5.82 9.12
N ALA A 48 -6.05 4.98 8.82
CA ALA A 48 -5.28 4.27 9.85
C ALA A 48 -4.55 5.28 10.74
N ASN A 49 -3.88 6.27 10.15
CA ASN A 49 -3.18 7.32 10.88
C ASN A 49 -4.12 8.06 11.86
N LYS A 50 -5.26 8.57 11.36
CA LYS A 50 -6.25 9.26 12.19
C LYS A 50 -6.73 8.41 13.38
N ASN A 51 -6.92 7.10 13.19
CA ASN A 51 -7.36 6.22 14.26
C ASN A 51 -6.23 5.91 15.25
N VAL A 52 -4.98 5.79 14.80
CA VAL A 52 -3.82 5.65 15.69
C VAL A 52 -3.67 6.89 16.55
N THR A 53 -3.67 8.09 15.97
CA THR A 53 -3.61 9.36 16.73
C THR A 53 -4.75 9.46 17.75
N LYS A 54 -5.97 9.07 17.36
CA LYS A 54 -7.10 9.03 18.30
C LYS A 54 -6.89 8.02 19.42
N GLY A 55 -6.37 6.82 19.11
CA GLY A 55 -6.04 5.79 20.09
C GLY A 55 -5.04 6.29 21.13
N LEU A 56 -3.98 6.97 20.70
CA LEU A 56 -3.00 7.60 21.61
C LEU A 56 -3.63 8.65 22.51
N SER A 57 -4.42 9.58 21.92
CA SER A 57 -5.12 10.61 22.70
C SER A 57 -6.07 9.99 23.73
N SER A 58 -6.76 8.89 23.38
CA SER A 58 -7.61 8.17 24.32
C SER A 58 -6.81 7.50 25.44
N LEU A 59 -5.63 6.96 25.14
CA LEU A 59 -4.73 6.35 26.13
C LEU A 59 -4.20 7.41 27.11
N GLY A 60 -3.80 8.58 26.60
CA GLY A 60 -3.44 9.74 27.40
C GLY A 60 -4.57 10.18 28.33
N ALA A 61 -5.80 10.27 27.80
CA ALA A 61 -6.97 10.66 28.58
C ALA A 61 -7.32 9.63 29.69
N LEU A 62 -7.22 8.33 29.40
CA LEU A 62 -7.41 7.27 30.38
C LEU A 62 -6.42 7.42 31.53
N LYS A 63 -5.14 7.60 31.22
CA LYS A 63 -4.12 7.81 32.26
C LYS A 63 -4.49 8.97 33.19
N SER A 64 -4.84 10.14 32.65
CA SER A 64 -5.25 11.29 33.48
C SER A 64 -6.52 11.01 34.29
N ALA A 65 -7.49 10.27 33.73
CA ALA A 65 -8.70 9.91 34.45
C ALA A 65 -8.44 8.97 35.64
N LEU A 66 -7.47 8.06 35.50
CA LEU A 66 -7.01 7.16 36.56
C LEU A 66 -6.27 7.93 37.67
N GLU A 67 -5.40 8.88 37.32
CA GLU A 67 -4.74 9.76 38.29
C GLU A 67 -5.74 10.61 39.10
N ASP A 68 -6.86 10.99 38.47
CA ASP A 68 -7.95 11.75 39.07
C ASP A 68 -9.02 10.89 39.78
N ALA A 69 -8.93 9.56 39.70
CA ALA A 69 -9.94 8.59 40.17
C ALA A 69 -11.37 8.85 39.65
N LYS A 70 -11.51 9.16 38.35
CA LYS A 70 -12.81 9.54 37.72
C LYS A 70 -13.21 8.61 36.58
N ASN A 71 -14.40 8.03 36.69
CA ASN A 71 -15.10 7.32 35.61
C ASN A 71 -14.25 6.24 34.91
N GLU A 72 -13.44 5.49 35.67
CA GLU A 72 -12.41 4.59 35.15
C GLU A 72 -12.95 3.56 34.14
N ASP A 73 -14.03 2.85 34.50
CA ASP A 73 -14.68 1.85 33.63
C ASP A 73 -15.08 2.40 32.26
N LYS A 74 -15.61 3.63 32.25
CA LYS A 74 -16.05 4.30 31.03
C LYS A 74 -14.85 4.65 30.14
N GLU A 75 -13.76 5.11 30.73
CA GLU A 75 -12.55 5.45 29.99
C GLU A 75 -11.85 4.20 29.48
N PHE A 76 -11.79 3.11 30.24
CA PHE A 76 -11.29 1.81 29.75
C PHE A 76 -12.09 1.33 28.54
N ALA A 77 -13.42 1.30 28.62
CA ALA A 77 -14.28 0.86 27.52
C ALA A 77 -14.07 1.70 26.25
N LYS A 78 -13.90 3.01 26.41
CA LYS A 78 -13.61 3.93 25.30
C LYS A 78 -12.26 3.64 24.66
N VAL A 79 -11.20 3.44 25.45
CA VAL A 79 -9.87 3.15 24.94
C VAL A 79 -9.83 1.79 24.22
N TYR A 80 -10.41 0.74 24.80
CA TYR A 80 -10.55 -0.55 24.12
C TYR A 80 -11.27 -0.42 22.78
N GLY A 81 -12.38 0.33 22.73
CA GLY A 81 -13.13 0.56 21.51
C GLY A 81 -12.36 1.34 20.43
N ASP A 82 -11.49 2.26 20.83
CA ASP A 82 -10.65 3.00 19.87
C ASP A 82 -9.47 2.14 19.36
N TRP A 83 -8.85 1.31 20.19
CA TRP A 83 -7.82 0.37 19.75
C TRP A 83 -8.37 -0.80 18.90
N GLU A 84 -9.61 -1.23 19.14
CA GLU A 84 -10.30 -2.17 18.25
C GLU A 84 -10.48 -1.57 16.84
N LYS A 85 -10.81 -0.27 16.75
CA LYS A 85 -10.89 0.44 15.47
C LYS A 85 -9.52 0.51 14.80
N VAL A 86 -8.45 0.80 15.55
CA VAL A 86 -7.07 0.77 15.03
C VAL A 86 -6.79 -0.58 14.38
N ASN A 87 -7.02 -1.69 15.08
CA ASN A 87 -6.81 -3.04 14.53
C ASN A 87 -7.58 -3.26 13.22
N LYS A 88 -8.88 -2.89 13.19
CA LYS A 88 -9.71 -2.97 11.98
C LYS A 88 -9.13 -2.13 10.84
N ARG A 89 -8.56 -0.94 11.10
CA ARG A 89 -7.95 -0.10 10.07
C ARG A 89 -6.62 -0.66 9.57
N VAL A 90 -5.77 -1.18 10.45
CA VAL A 90 -4.50 -1.82 10.08
C VAL A 90 -4.76 -3.06 9.22
N ASN A 91 -5.74 -3.89 9.56
CA ASN A 91 -6.11 -5.06 8.74
C ASN A 91 -6.63 -4.66 7.34
N ASN A 92 -7.40 -3.58 7.25
CA ASN A 92 -7.85 -3.07 5.96
C ASN A 92 -6.70 -2.46 5.14
N LEU A 93 -5.77 -1.76 5.79
CA LEU A 93 -4.56 -1.26 5.14
C LEU A 93 -3.72 -2.40 4.56
N ASN A 94 -3.57 -3.51 5.30
CA ASN A 94 -2.88 -4.70 4.81
C ASN A 94 -3.55 -5.30 3.57
N LYS A 95 -4.89 -5.30 3.51
CA LYS A 95 -5.61 -5.76 2.30
C LYS A 95 -5.31 -4.88 1.09
N GLU A 96 -5.39 -3.55 1.25
CA GLU A 96 -5.08 -2.64 0.13
C GLU A 96 -3.60 -2.71 -0.28
N TYR A 97 -2.69 -3.03 0.64
CA TYR A 97 -1.28 -3.28 0.36
C TYR A 97 -1.09 -4.51 -0.55
N GLU A 98 -1.75 -5.63 -0.23
CA GLU A 98 -1.67 -6.82 -1.08
C GLU A 98 -2.26 -6.57 -2.48
N ASP A 99 -3.37 -5.82 -2.55
CA ASP A 99 -3.96 -5.40 -3.84
C ASP A 99 -3.02 -4.46 -4.62
N LEU A 100 -2.32 -3.55 -3.92
CA LEU A 100 -1.33 -2.65 -4.51
C LEU A 100 -0.16 -3.44 -5.11
N LYS A 101 0.38 -4.39 -4.36
CA LYS A 101 1.43 -5.31 -4.81
C LYS A 101 1.02 -6.13 -6.02
N ALA A 102 -0.19 -6.70 -6.01
CA ALA A 102 -0.70 -7.48 -7.13
C ALA A 102 -0.85 -6.62 -8.40
N LYS A 103 -1.43 -5.42 -8.28
CA LYS A 103 -1.62 -4.52 -9.43
C LYS A 103 -0.32 -3.97 -9.97
N ALA A 104 0.65 -3.66 -9.12
CA ALA A 104 1.99 -3.28 -9.55
C ALA A 104 2.66 -4.39 -10.35
N SER A 105 2.60 -5.64 -9.85
CA SER A 105 3.15 -6.81 -10.54
C SER A 105 2.54 -6.97 -11.94
N ASN A 106 1.21 -6.84 -12.05
CA ASN A 106 0.50 -6.90 -13.32
C ASN A 106 0.91 -5.79 -14.28
N LEU A 107 1.08 -4.56 -13.77
CA LEU A 107 1.55 -3.42 -14.57
C LEU A 107 2.97 -3.66 -15.10
N PHE A 108 3.90 -4.10 -14.25
CA PHE A 108 5.27 -4.42 -14.67
C PHE A 108 5.30 -5.54 -15.71
N ALA A 109 4.54 -6.62 -15.51
CA ALA A 109 4.45 -7.71 -16.47
C ALA A 109 3.91 -7.26 -17.84
N ALA A 110 2.91 -6.36 -17.84
CA ALA A 110 2.38 -5.80 -19.08
C ALA A 110 3.39 -4.89 -19.78
N MET A 111 4.13 -4.06 -19.04
CA MET A 111 5.22 -3.24 -19.59
C MET A 111 6.30 -4.12 -20.22
N GLU A 112 6.78 -5.15 -19.51
CA GLU A 112 7.78 -6.10 -20.01
C GLU A 112 7.29 -6.80 -21.29
N LYS A 113 6.04 -7.28 -21.32
CA LYS A 113 5.44 -7.93 -22.49
C LYS A 113 5.38 -6.99 -23.70
N GLN A 114 4.91 -5.76 -23.50
CA GLN A 114 4.81 -4.78 -24.57
C GLN A 114 6.20 -4.40 -25.10
N THR A 115 7.18 -4.18 -24.21
CA THR A 115 8.55 -3.88 -24.61
C THR A 115 9.19 -5.05 -25.36
N ASN A 116 8.92 -6.29 -24.98
CA ASN A 116 9.47 -7.46 -25.67
C ASN A 116 8.95 -7.64 -27.10
N SER A 117 7.77 -7.09 -27.42
CA SER A 117 7.20 -7.11 -28.77
C SER A 117 7.80 -6.06 -29.73
N LEU A 118 8.69 -5.19 -29.24
CA LEU A 118 9.37 -4.20 -30.08
C LEU A 118 10.40 -4.87 -30.99
N SER A 119 10.41 -4.47 -32.26
CA SER A 119 11.39 -4.93 -33.26
C SER A 119 12.72 -4.18 -33.20
N ASP A 120 12.74 -2.97 -32.65
CA ASP A 120 13.97 -2.19 -32.49
C ASP A 120 14.72 -2.60 -31.21
N ASP A 121 15.86 -3.26 -31.38
CA ASP A 121 16.64 -3.83 -30.27
C ASP A 121 17.19 -2.75 -29.32
N ALA A 122 17.58 -1.59 -29.85
CA ALA A 122 18.10 -0.48 -29.05
C ALA A 122 17.02 0.06 -28.08
N SER A 123 15.82 0.35 -28.59
CA SER A 123 14.69 0.81 -27.79
C SER A 123 14.22 -0.27 -26.82
N LYS A 124 14.13 -1.53 -27.26
CA LYS A 124 13.77 -2.67 -26.42
C LYS A 124 14.71 -2.79 -25.22
N ASN A 125 16.02 -2.81 -25.45
CA ASN A 125 17.01 -2.94 -24.40
C ASN A 125 16.97 -1.75 -23.42
N THR A 126 16.80 -0.54 -23.94
CA THR A 126 16.69 0.68 -23.12
C THR A 126 15.48 0.63 -22.20
N LEU A 127 14.30 0.29 -22.73
CA LEU A 127 13.06 0.20 -21.97
C LEU A 127 13.08 -0.94 -20.95
N LEU A 128 13.57 -2.13 -21.32
CA LEU A 128 13.70 -3.26 -20.38
C LEU A 128 14.61 -2.91 -19.19
N LYS A 129 15.72 -2.19 -19.44
CA LYS A 129 16.61 -1.72 -18.38
C LYS A 129 15.91 -0.75 -17.44
N ALA A 130 15.13 0.19 -17.98
CA ALA A 130 14.36 1.14 -17.19
C ALA A 130 13.27 0.43 -16.36
N ILE A 131 12.52 -0.48 -16.98
CA ILE A 131 11.47 -1.28 -16.31
C ILE A 131 12.06 -2.12 -15.17
N SER A 132 13.18 -2.81 -15.41
CA SER A 132 13.84 -3.64 -14.40
C SER A 132 14.31 -2.84 -13.19
N LYS A 133 14.89 -1.66 -13.41
CA LYS A 133 15.27 -0.72 -12.34
C LYS A 133 14.06 -0.24 -11.54
N ALA A 134 13.03 0.25 -12.22
CA ALA A 134 11.80 0.72 -11.58
C ALA A 134 11.13 -0.39 -10.75
N LYS A 135 11.06 -1.62 -11.28
CA LYS A 135 10.54 -2.80 -10.58
C LYS A 135 11.34 -3.13 -9.33
N THR A 136 12.67 -3.10 -9.43
CA THR A 136 13.56 -3.37 -8.29
C THR A 136 13.37 -2.35 -7.18
N LYS A 137 13.38 -1.05 -7.51
CA LYS A 137 13.14 0.03 -6.56
C LYS A 137 11.76 -0.11 -5.91
N TYR A 138 10.72 -0.33 -6.71
CA TYR A 138 9.36 -0.45 -6.21
C TYR A 138 9.16 -1.68 -5.31
N ASN A 139 9.80 -2.81 -5.61
CA ASN A 139 9.78 -3.97 -4.72
C ASN A 139 10.43 -3.67 -3.36
N GLY A 140 11.48 -2.85 -3.34
CA GLY A 140 12.05 -2.32 -2.09
C GLY A 140 11.04 -1.49 -1.30
N THR A 141 10.32 -0.59 -1.98
CA THR A 141 9.22 0.18 -1.38
C THR A 141 8.13 -0.73 -0.80
N LEU A 142 7.69 -1.75 -1.54
CA LEU A 142 6.68 -2.70 -1.07
C LEU A 142 7.15 -3.49 0.16
N ALA A 143 8.44 -3.86 0.22
CA ALA A 143 8.99 -4.56 1.38
C ALA A 143 9.02 -3.65 2.62
N ASN A 144 9.41 -2.38 2.46
CA ASN A 144 9.39 -1.40 3.56
C ASN A 144 7.96 -1.09 4.01
N THR A 145 7.01 -1.03 3.08
CA THR A 145 5.59 -0.83 3.39
C THR A 145 5.03 -1.98 4.23
N SER A 146 5.36 -3.23 3.89
CA SER A 146 4.98 -4.41 4.68
C SER A 146 5.49 -4.29 6.11
N LYS A 147 6.78 -3.93 6.28
CA LYS A 147 7.38 -3.74 7.60
C LYS A 147 6.68 -2.64 8.41
N ALA A 148 6.33 -1.52 7.77
CA ALA A 148 5.61 -0.44 8.43
C ALA A 148 4.21 -0.87 8.89
N ILE A 149 3.49 -1.67 8.07
CA ILE A 149 2.21 -2.26 8.46
C ILE A 149 2.40 -3.22 9.65
N ASP A 150 3.45 -4.04 9.66
CA ASP A 150 3.76 -4.92 10.79
C ASP A 150 4.07 -4.13 12.06
N LYS A 151 4.81 -3.01 11.95
CA LYS A 151 5.03 -2.09 13.07
C LYS A 151 3.73 -1.52 13.62
N LEU A 152 2.73 -1.20 12.78
CA LEU A 152 1.40 -0.78 13.25
C LEU A 152 0.68 -1.88 14.03
N ARG A 153 0.82 -3.14 13.61
CA ARG A 153 0.22 -4.29 14.31
C ARG A 153 0.86 -4.49 15.68
N LEU A 154 2.18 -4.37 15.76
CA LEU A 154 2.91 -4.42 17.03
C LEU A 154 2.49 -3.26 17.94
N LEU A 155 2.42 -2.05 17.39
CA LEU A 155 1.99 -0.86 18.12
C LEU A 155 0.58 -1.03 18.74
N HIS A 156 -0.36 -1.61 17.98
CA HIS A 156 -1.68 -1.95 18.51
C HIS A 156 -1.57 -2.93 19.70
N ASN A 157 -0.78 -4.00 19.58
CA ASN A 157 -0.65 -4.98 20.64
C ASN A 157 -0.03 -4.36 21.90
N ASP A 158 1.03 -3.57 21.73
CA ASP A 158 1.70 -2.86 22.83
C ASP A 158 0.72 -1.93 23.54
N ALA A 159 -0.09 -1.19 22.80
CA ALA A 159 -1.09 -0.31 23.39
C ALA A 159 -2.18 -1.06 24.16
N VAL A 160 -2.67 -2.19 23.65
CA VAL A 160 -3.65 -3.01 24.36
C VAL A 160 -3.04 -3.59 25.65
N GLU A 161 -1.77 -3.99 25.64
CA GLU A 161 -1.07 -4.44 26.85
C GLU A 161 -0.91 -3.31 27.88
N VAL A 162 -0.63 -2.08 27.44
CA VAL A 162 -0.61 -0.91 28.34
C VAL A 162 -1.97 -0.66 28.97
N VAL A 163 -3.07 -0.78 28.21
CA VAL A 163 -4.43 -0.62 28.75
C VAL A 163 -4.71 -1.66 29.84
N LYS A 164 -4.34 -2.93 29.63
CA LYS A 164 -4.49 -3.98 30.65
C LYS A 164 -3.63 -3.70 31.89
N ALA A 165 -2.40 -3.23 31.70
CA ALA A 165 -1.54 -2.85 32.82
C ALA A 165 -2.15 -1.70 33.63
N LEU A 166 -2.74 -0.70 32.96
CA LEU A 166 -3.46 0.41 33.60
C LEU A 166 -4.66 -0.07 34.41
N GLU A 167 -5.39 -1.08 33.92
CA GLU A 167 -6.53 -1.69 34.61
C GLU A 167 -6.10 -2.36 35.92
N VAL A 168 -5.01 -3.12 35.90
CA VAL A 168 -4.43 -3.74 37.10
C VAL A 168 -3.88 -2.68 38.07
N ALA A 169 -3.17 -1.68 37.54
CA ALA A 169 -2.62 -0.58 38.33
C ALA A 169 -3.73 0.21 39.06
N ALA A 170 -4.85 0.48 38.39
CA ALA A 170 -6.01 1.11 38.98
C ALA A 170 -6.59 0.27 40.14
N ALA A 171 -6.78 -1.03 39.92
CA ALA A 171 -7.26 -1.94 40.97
C ALA A 171 -6.32 -2.03 42.18
N LEU A 172 -5.01 -1.85 41.98
CA LEU A 172 -3.99 -1.90 43.02
C LEU A 172 -3.63 -0.51 43.61
N ASN A 173 -4.23 0.58 43.13
CA ASN A 173 -3.83 1.96 43.43
C ASN A 173 -2.31 2.21 43.25
N SER A 174 -1.71 1.66 42.19
CA SER A 174 -0.25 1.72 41.94
C SER A 174 0.07 2.12 40.49
N PHE A 175 0.23 3.42 40.24
CA PHE A 175 0.31 3.99 38.90
C PHE A 175 1.75 4.26 38.39
N ASP A 176 2.75 4.15 39.25
CA ASP A 176 4.12 4.63 38.95
C ASP A 176 4.86 3.85 37.84
N SER A 177 4.39 2.66 37.46
CA SER A 177 5.11 1.77 36.52
C SER A 177 4.80 1.96 35.03
N ILE A 178 3.80 2.77 34.64
CA ILE A 178 3.22 2.69 33.28
C ILE A 178 3.66 3.83 32.34
N ASN A 179 4.21 4.92 32.89
CA ASN A 179 4.55 6.14 32.12
C ASN A 179 5.56 5.92 30.98
N GLY A 180 6.52 5.00 31.15
CA GLY A 180 7.53 4.72 30.12
C GLY A 180 6.97 4.04 28.88
N GLN A 181 5.96 3.18 29.05
CA GLN A 181 5.40 2.40 27.95
C GLN A 181 4.52 3.25 27.03
N MET A 182 3.72 4.16 27.59
CA MET A 182 2.89 5.09 26.79
C MET A 182 3.75 5.99 25.88
N LYS A 183 4.80 6.60 26.45
CA LYS A 183 5.71 7.46 25.69
C LYS A 183 6.40 6.69 24.55
N SER A 184 6.80 5.45 24.80
CA SER A 184 7.40 4.60 23.77
C SER A 184 6.44 4.32 22.59
N ILE A 185 5.14 4.18 22.86
CA ILE A 185 4.12 4.02 21.81
C ILE A 185 3.99 5.30 21.00
N GLU A 186 3.90 6.46 21.65
CA GLU A 186 3.80 7.77 20.99
C GLU A 186 4.99 8.03 20.06
N ASP A 187 6.21 7.84 20.56
CA ASP A 187 7.46 8.11 19.83
C ASP A 187 7.60 7.26 18.54
N ARG A 188 6.95 6.10 18.48
CA ARG A 188 7.02 5.18 17.33
C ARG A 188 6.07 5.54 16.20
N VAL A 189 5.02 6.34 16.46
CA VAL A 189 3.91 6.54 15.53
C VAL A 189 4.36 7.32 14.30
N ASP A 190 5.03 8.44 14.51
CA ASP A 190 5.43 9.35 13.43
C ASP A 190 6.36 8.63 12.43
N GLY A 191 7.36 7.90 12.93
CA GLY A 191 8.26 7.12 12.09
C GLY A 191 7.54 6.06 11.25
N ILE A 192 6.52 5.40 11.79
CA ILE A 192 5.72 4.43 11.03
C ILE A 192 4.89 5.13 9.94
N MET A 193 4.34 6.31 10.24
CA MET A 193 3.53 7.06 9.29
C MET A 193 4.37 7.63 8.14
N ASP A 194 5.59 8.07 8.43
CA ASP A 194 6.54 8.52 7.41
C ASP A 194 6.93 7.38 6.47
N GLU A 195 7.20 6.18 7.00
CA GLU A 195 7.48 5.00 6.18
C GLU A 195 6.31 4.64 5.24
N LEU A 196 5.06 4.78 5.71
CA LEU A 196 3.87 4.56 4.88
C LEU A 196 3.64 5.67 3.84
N ASN A 197 4.03 6.91 4.13
CA ASN A 197 3.94 8.03 3.19
C ASN A 197 4.88 7.84 2.00
N VAL A 198 6.09 7.33 2.24
CA VAL A 198 7.05 7.00 1.16
C VAL A 198 6.43 6.03 0.16
N ALA A 199 5.66 5.05 0.64
CA ALA A 199 4.98 4.09 -0.23
C ALA A 199 3.99 4.73 -1.20
N VAL A 200 3.23 5.73 -0.73
CA VAL A 200 2.31 6.49 -1.58
C VAL A 200 3.09 7.27 -2.62
N VAL A 201 4.09 8.05 -2.21
CA VAL A 201 4.90 8.89 -3.10
C VAL A 201 5.55 8.07 -4.21
N GLU A 202 6.20 6.97 -3.85
CA GLU A 202 6.86 6.09 -4.83
C GLU A 202 5.87 5.36 -5.75
N SER A 203 4.67 5.04 -5.25
CA SER A 203 3.62 4.48 -6.10
C SER A 203 3.05 5.51 -7.08
N LYS A 204 2.94 6.78 -6.68
CA LYS A 204 2.52 7.89 -7.57
C LYS A 204 3.54 8.11 -8.68
N ASN A 205 4.82 8.11 -8.33
CA ASN A 205 5.94 8.24 -9.27
C ASN A 205 5.82 7.24 -10.44
N LEU A 206 5.43 5.99 -10.19
CA LEU A 206 5.31 4.96 -11.23
C LEU A 206 4.34 5.30 -12.37
N TYR A 207 3.31 6.12 -12.13
CA TYR A 207 2.35 6.49 -13.18
C TYR A 207 2.39 7.98 -13.55
N GLU A 208 3.03 8.83 -12.75
CA GLU A 208 3.18 10.28 -12.99
C GLU A 208 4.47 10.64 -13.73
N LYS A 209 5.58 9.92 -13.50
CA LYS A 209 6.88 10.22 -14.12
C LYS A 209 7.15 9.37 -15.35
N LYS A 210 8.05 9.84 -16.22
CA LYS A 210 8.55 8.99 -17.32
C LYS A 210 9.38 7.86 -16.73
N ILE A 211 9.27 6.66 -17.31
CA ILE A 211 9.99 5.49 -16.78
C ILE A 211 11.51 5.63 -16.83
N THR A 212 12.03 6.53 -17.67
CA THR A 212 13.44 6.92 -17.73
C THR A 212 13.86 7.78 -16.53
N GLU A 213 13.00 8.67 -16.06
CA GLU A 213 13.23 9.53 -14.88
C GLU A 213 13.13 8.72 -13.56
N LEU A 214 12.39 7.61 -13.59
CA LEU A 214 12.33 6.63 -12.50
C LEU A 214 13.61 5.79 -12.36
N ALA A 215 14.48 5.80 -13.37
CA ALA A 215 15.71 5.01 -13.42
C ALA A 215 16.98 5.79 -13.00
N GLU A 216 16.83 7.10 -12.77
CA GLU A 216 17.89 8.07 -12.45
C GLU A 216 17.84 8.57 -11.00
N ASN A 217 16.75 8.29 -10.27
CA ASN A 217 16.55 8.61 -8.85
C ASN A 217 16.26 7.34 -8.05
#